data_AF-A0A2K8SDW5-F1
#
_entry.id   AF-A0A2K8SDW5-F1
#
_cell.length_a   1.000
_cell.length_b   1.000
_cell.length_c   1.000
_cell.angle_alpha   90.00
_cell.angle_beta   90.00
_cell.angle_gamma   90.00
#
_symmetry.space_group_name_H-M   'P 1'
#
loop_
_entity.id
_entity.type
_entity.pdbx_description
1 polymer ?
#
loop_
_entity_poly.entity_id
_entity_poly.type
_entity_poly.pdbx_seq_one_letter_code
_entity_poly.pdbx_strand_id
1 'polypeptide(L)'
;MKKLLYIISGLLVTVFPTSNLISCKTEPKIDPDYYIPELNEQPKSIEEIEKLACEAYDKNQEYLNIKLENWLKYRDNIKNWDNLKEDEKDEHKINFFSNSIETQKSEIFQFWWFGTYQYKIYQFNPKYKKELITPLGYKLNLEANNKERYANNLNGSLNYRYSTVHTKQHIQKIYNWGIQDNPNANNKK
;
A
#
# COMPACT_ATOMS: atom_id res chain seq x y z
N MET A 1 63.72 -23.37 8.85
CA MET A 1 63.51 -22.15 8.04
C MET A 1 63.02 -22.53 6.65
N LYS A 2 61.98 -21.82 6.15
CA LYS A 2 61.48 -21.67 4.77
C LYS A 2 60.98 -22.96 4.07
N LYS A 3 59.69 -23.30 4.18
CA LYS A 3 58.51 -22.85 3.38
C LYS A 3 58.57 -23.28 1.91
N LEU A 4 57.83 -24.35 1.58
CA LEU A 4 57.41 -24.69 0.22
C LEU A 4 56.53 -23.58 -0.35
N LEU A 5 56.91 -23.04 -1.50
CA LEU A 5 56.10 -22.13 -2.30
C LEU A 5 55.40 -22.95 -3.39
N TYR A 6 54.09 -23.15 -3.23
CA TYR A 6 53.21 -23.51 -4.34
C TYR A 6 52.77 -22.23 -5.02
N ILE A 7 53.24 -22.02 -6.26
CA ILE A 7 52.78 -20.97 -7.15
C ILE A 7 51.57 -21.54 -7.90
N ILE A 8 50.38 -21.09 -7.52
CA ILE A 8 49.16 -21.20 -8.33
C ILE A 8 48.85 -19.78 -8.80
N SER A 9 48.94 -19.51 -10.10
CA SER A 9 48.19 -18.41 -10.71
C SER A 9 48.25 -18.50 -12.24
N GLY A 10 47.09 -18.51 -12.88
CA GLY A 10 47.00 -18.50 -14.34
C GLY A 10 45.65 -18.89 -14.92
N LEU A 11 44.53 -18.46 -14.33
CA LEU A 11 43.24 -18.43 -15.02
C LEU A 11 42.77 -16.98 -15.06
N LEU A 12 42.88 -16.38 -16.25
CA LEU A 12 42.36 -15.07 -16.59
C LEU A 12 40.83 -15.10 -16.48
N VAL A 13 40.30 -14.61 -15.37
CA VAL A 13 38.90 -14.19 -15.29
C VAL A 13 38.89 -12.71 -15.66
N THR A 14 38.31 -12.39 -16.81
CA THR A 14 37.95 -11.02 -17.17
C THR A 14 36.92 -10.52 -16.15
N VAL A 15 37.39 -9.76 -15.17
CA VAL A 15 36.54 -9.04 -14.23
C VAL A 15 35.91 -7.88 -15.01
N PHE A 16 34.62 -7.99 -15.32
CA PHE A 16 33.83 -6.81 -15.67
C PHE A 16 33.80 -5.89 -14.45
N PRO A 17 34.05 -4.58 -14.59
CA PRO A 17 33.95 -3.66 -13.48
C PRO A 17 32.48 -3.54 -13.08
N THR A 18 32.09 -4.24 -12.03
CA THR A 18 30.89 -3.94 -11.23
C THR A 18 31.16 -2.65 -10.48
N SER A 19 31.15 -1.52 -11.18
CA SER A 19 31.21 -0.20 -10.56
C SER A 19 30.09 0.65 -11.11
N ASN A 20 29.17 0.99 -10.19
CA ASN A 20 28.03 1.91 -10.29
C ASN A 20 26.65 1.29 -10.52
N LEU A 21 26.31 0.24 -9.77
CA LEU A 21 24.94 0.17 -9.23
C LEU A 21 24.91 1.01 -7.95
N ILE A 22 24.56 2.30 -8.09
CA ILE A 22 24.09 3.08 -6.96
C ILE A 22 22.76 2.43 -6.55
N SER A 23 22.83 1.60 -5.51
CA SER A 23 21.64 1.08 -4.84
C SER A 23 20.94 2.26 -4.17
N CYS A 24 20.01 2.91 -4.89
CA CYS A 24 19.00 3.76 -4.29
C CYS A 24 17.98 2.86 -3.56
N LYS A 25 18.42 2.24 -2.47
CA LYS A 25 17.53 1.74 -1.44
C LYS A 25 17.72 2.65 -0.24
N THR A 26 17.00 3.75 -0.23
CA THR A 26 16.63 4.39 1.03
C THR A 26 15.74 3.36 1.72
N GLU A 27 16.24 2.68 2.76
CA GLU A 27 15.35 1.91 3.64
C GLU A 27 14.50 2.93 4.41
N PRO A 28 13.17 2.98 4.19
CA PRO A 28 12.33 3.89 4.94
C PRO A 28 12.33 3.47 6.40
N LYS A 29 12.39 4.43 7.33
CA LYS A 29 12.14 4.13 8.74
C LYS A 29 10.68 3.72 8.88
N ILE A 30 10.47 2.49 9.33
CA ILE A 30 9.19 1.79 9.35
C ILE A 30 8.38 2.27 10.56
N ASP A 31 7.18 2.80 10.34
CA ASP A 31 6.14 2.82 11.38
C ASP A 31 5.66 1.37 11.55
N PRO A 32 5.98 0.71 12.68
CA PRO A 32 5.92 -0.75 12.80
C PRO A 32 4.52 -1.34 12.59
N ASP A 33 3.47 -0.55 12.73
CA ASP A 33 2.10 -1.07 12.70
C ASP A 33 1.39 -0.86 11.36
N TYR A 34 1.77 0.15 10.57
CA TYR A 34 1.12 0.47 9.31
C TYR A 34 2.17 1.01 8.36
N TYR A 35 2.54 0.23 7.36
CA TYR A 35 3.51 0.59 6.32
C TYR A 35 2.98 1.79 5.50
N ILE A 36 3.05 2.97 6.08
CA ILE A 36 2.73 4.26 5.48
C ILE A 36 4.07 4.80 5.02
N PRO A 37 4.26 5.02 3.71
CA PRO A 37 5.45 5.69 3.20
C PRO A 37 5.66 7.01 3.94
N GLU A 38 6.92 7.36 4.23
CA GLU A 38 7.21 8.67 4.81
C GLU A 38 6.58 9.77 3.94
N LEU A 39 5.62 10.49 4.52
CA LEU A 39 4.79 11.51 3.85
C LEU A 39 5.55 12.84 3.66
N ASN A 40 6.82 12.77 3.28
CA ASN A 40 7.72 13.93 3.28
C ASN A 40 7.89 14.53 1.88
N GLU A 41 7.83 13.72 0.83
CA GLU A 41 7.97 14.15 -0.57
C GLU A 41 6.68 13.97 -1.35
N GLN A 42 6.37 14.93 -2.24
CA GLN A 42 5.29 14.79 -3.21
C GLN A 42 5.77 13.97 -4.43
N PRO A 43 4.91 13.16 -5.08
CA PRO A 43 5.32 12.35 -6.24
C PRO A 43 5.87 13.22 -7.36
N LYS A 44 6.91 12.75 -8.05
CA LYS A 44 7.64 13.49 -9.10
C LYS A 44 7.05 13.28 -10.49
N SER A 45 6.37 12.17 -10.72
CA SER A 45 5.72 11.89 -12.00
C SER A 45 4.49 10.98 -11.85
N ILE A 46 3.73 10.81 -12.94
CA ILE A 46 2.63 9.85 -13.00
C ILE A 46 3.15 8.42 -12.87
N GLU A 47 4.28 8.08 -13.48
CA GLU A 47 4.89 6.74 -13.43
C GLU A 47 5.29 6.35 -12.00
N GLU A 48 5.77 7.31 -11.20
CA GLU A 48 6.00 7.07 -9.77
C GLU A 48 4.69 6.75 -9.04
N ILE A 49 3.61 7.48 -9.35
CA ILE A 49 2.30 7.22 -8.76
C ILE A 49 1.73 5.87 -9.21
N GLU A 50 1.92 5.47 -10.48
CA GLU A 50 1.53 4.15 -10.99
C GLU A 50 2.19 3.03 -10.18
N LYS A 51 3.51 3.14 -9.94
CA LYS A 51 4.26 2.17 -9.14
C LYS A 51 3.73 2.09 -7.70
N LEU A 52 3.57 3.25 -7.04
CA LEU A 52 3.07 3.32 -5.67
C LEU A 52 1.64 2.78 -5.56
N ALA A 53 0.79 3.03 -6.56
CA ALA A 53 -0.58 2.52 -6.61
C ALA A 53 -0.62 1.00 -6.77
N CYS A 54 0.23 0.42 -7.62
CA CYS A 54 0.37 -1.03 -7.74
C CYS A 54 0.86 -1.67 -6.42
N GLU A 55 1.88 -1.08 -5.77
CA GLU A 55 2.40 -1.57 -4.49
C GLU A 55 1.33 -1.51 -3.38
N ALA A 56 0.60 -0.40 -3.29
CA ALA A 56 -0.49 -0.25 -2.34
C ALA A 56 -1.65 -1.22 -2.63
N TYR A 57 -1.96 -1.48 -3.90
CA TYR A 57 -2.96 -2.45 -4.29
C TYR A 57 -2.56 -3.87 -3.90
N ASP A 58 -1.32 -4.28 -4.20
CA ASP A 58 -0.80 -5.60 -3.83
C ASP A 58 -0.78 -5.80 -2.31
N LYS A 59 -0.39 -4.77 -1.54
CA LYS A 59 -0.48 -4.79 -0.08
C LYS A 59 -1.92 -4.89 0.41
N ASN A 60 -2.86 -4.20 -0.21
CA ASN A 60 -4.27 -4.37 0.11
C ASN A 60 -4.72 -5.83 -0.12
N GLN A 61 -4.36 -6.45 -1.24
CA GLN A 61 -4.70 -7.85 -1.53
C GLN A 61 -4.09 -8.81 -0.51
N GLU A 62 -2.83 -8.61 -0.14
CA GLU A 62 -2.13 -9.38 0.90
C GLU A 62 -2.92 -9.36 2.23
N TYR A 63 -3.27 -8.17 2.72
CA TYR A 63 -4.03 -8.05 3.97
C TYR A 63 -5.46 -8.57 3.86
N LEU A 64 -6.11 -8.47 2.70
CA LEU A 64 -7.42 -9.08 2.49
C LEU A 64 -7.36 -10.61 2.61
N ASN A 65 -6.31 -11.24 2.07
CA ASN A 65 -6.09 -12.68 2.18
C ASN A 65 -5.82 -13.10 3.63
N ILE A 66 -4.90 -12.42 4.32
CA ILE A 66 -4.59 -12.73 5.73
C ILE A 66 -5.83 -12.54 6.60
N LYS A 67 -6.58 -11.44 6.40
CA LYS A 67 -7.85 -11.19 7.10
C LYS A 67 -8.85 -12.33 6.89
N LEU A 68 -8.98 -12.83 5.67
CA LEU A 68 -9.88 -13.94 5.35
C LEU A 68 -9.45 -15.22 6.05
N GLU A 69 -8.16 -15.56 6.01
CA GLU A 69 -7.62 -16.73 6.72
C GLU A 69 -7.86 -16.65 8.24
N ASN A 70 -7.64 -15.47 8.82
CA ASN A 70 -7.87 -15.24 10.24
C ASN A 70 -9.36 -15.32 10.60
N TRP A 71 -10.25 -14.80 9.72
CA TRP A 71 -11.69 -14.93 9.90
C TRP A 71 -12.14 -16.40 9.89
N LEU A 72 -11.65 -17.19 8.93
CA LEU A 72 -11.96 -18.62 8.85
C LEU A 72 -11.52 -19.36 10.11
N LYS A 73 -10.29 -19.12 10.59
CA LYS A 73 -9.79 -19.69 11.85
C LYS A 73 -10.63 -19.26 13.06
N TYR A 74 -11.02 -17.99 13.14
CA TYR A 74 -11.87 -17.49 14.22
C TYR A 74 -13.24 -18.19 14.20
N ARG A 75 -13.89 -18.23 13.03
CA ARG A 75 -15.18 -18.87 12.82
C ARG A 75 -15.17 -20.34 13.21
N ASP A 76 -14.14 -21.08 12.79
CA ASP A 76 -14.04 -22.52 13.03
C ASP A 76 -13.84 -22.86 14.52
N ASN A 77 -13.43 -21.89 15.34
CA ASN A 77 -13.33 -22.02 16.79
C ASN A 77 -14.64 -21.69 17.53
N ILE A 78 -15.68 -21.21 16.84
CA ILE A 78 -16.98 -20.92 17.45
C ILE A 78 -17.77 -22.22 17.56
N LYS A 79 -18.12 -22.59 18.79
CA LYS A 79 -18.88 -23.81 19.07
C LYS A 79 -20.25 -23.76 18.39
N ASN A 80 -20.60 -24.84 17.68
CA ASN A 80 -21.89 -24.99 16.98
C ASN A 80 -22.19 -23.88 15.96
N TRP A 81 -21.17 -23.31 15.31
CA TRP A 81 -21.32 -22.22 14.33
C TRP A 81 -22.49 -22.42 13.36
N ASP A 82 -22.62 -23.61 12.77
CA ASP A 82 -23.67 -23.88 11.76
C ASP A 82 -25.09 -23.76 12.32
N ASN A 83 -25.27 -23.99 13.63
CA ASN A 83 -26.55 -23.93 14.32
C ASN A 83 -26.88 -22.54 14.89
N LEU A 84 -25.94 -21.60 14.85
CA LEU A 84 -26.20 -20.22 15.26
C LEU A 84 -27.21 -19.56 14.31
N LYS A 85 -28.02 -18.66 14.86
CA LYS A 85 -28.89 -17.80 14.05
C LYS A 85 -28.04 -16.80 13.26
N GLU A 86 -28.64 -16.21 12.22
CA GLU A 86 -27.91 -15.31 11.33
C GLU A 86 -27.46 -14.01 12.02
N ASP A 87 -28.28 -13.48 12.93
CA ASP A 87 -27.92 -12.32 13.76
C ASP A 87 -26.70 -12.59 14.65
N GLU A 88 -26.63 -13.76 15.27
CA GLU A 88 -25.45 -14.17 16.06
C GLU A 88 -24.19 -14.31 15.17
N LYS A 89 -24.34 -14.88 13.97
CA LYS A 89 -23.25 -14.99 12.99
C LYS A 89 -22.77 -13.62 12.54
N ASP A 90 -23.70 -12.69 12.30
CA ASP A 90 -23.41 -11.31 11.92
C ASP A 90 -22.71 -10.54 13.06
N GLU A 91 -23.11 -10.72 14.32
CA GLU A 91 -22.42 -10.13 15.47
C GLU A 91 -20.96 -10.59 15.54
N HIS A 92 -20.70 -11.89 15.40
CA HIS A 92 -19.34 -12.43 15.34
C HIS A 92 -18.52 -11.85 14.20
N LYS A 93 -19.13 -11.73 13.02
CA LYS A 93 -18.51 -11.16 11.82
C LYS A 93 -18.16 -9.68 12.01
N ILE A 94 -19.11 -8.88 12.51
CA ILE A 94 -18.92 -7.46 12.80
C ILE A 94 -17.82 -7.29 13.85
N ASN A 95 -17.87 -8.06 14.94
CA ASN A 95 -16.88 -7.97 16.00
C ASN A 95 -15.48 -8.33 15.51
N PHE A 96 -15.34 -9.39 14.70
CA PHE A 96 -14.05 -9.76 14.13
C PHE A 96 -13.51 -8.67 13.20
N PHE A 97 -14.28 -8.24 12.19
CA PHE A 97 -13.78 -7.29 11.20
C PHE A 97 -13.53 -5.89 11.78
N SER A 98 -14.31 -5.46 12.77
CA SER A 98 -14.10 -4.17 13.42
C SER A 98 -12.84 -4.12 14.28
N ASN A 99 -12.33 -5.27 14.73
CA ASN A 99 -11.16 -5.36 15.60
C ASN A 99 -9.90 -5.92 14.90
N SER A 100 -10.03 -6.49 13.70
CA SER A 100 -8.90 -7.06 12.97
C SER A 100 -7.91 -5.98 12.50
N ILE A 101 -6.64 -6.16 12.86
CA ILE A 101 -5.53 -5.29 12.42
C ILE A 101 -5.35 -5.34 10.90
N GLU A 102 -5.58 -6.49 10.28
CA GLU A 102 -5.51 -6.66 8.83
C GLU A 102 -6.62 -5.89 8.11
N THR A 103 -7.81 -5.79 8.72
CA THR A 103 -8.89 -4.95 8.20
C THR A 103 -8.46 -3.49 8.19
N GLN A 104 -7.91 -3.00 9.30
CA GLN A 104 -7.42 -1.62 9.42
C GLN A 104 -6.31 -1.31 8.41
N LYS A 105 -5.35 -2.25 8.24
CA LYS A 105 -4.28 -2.13 7.23
C LYS A 105 -4.83 -2.11 5.81
N SER A 106 -5.74 -3.03 5.49
CA SER A 106 -6.42 -3.07 4.19
C SER A 106 -7.10 -1.74 3.87
N GLU A 107 -7.84 -1.16 4.82
CA GLU A 107 -8.52 0.13 4.64
C GLU A 107 -7.55 1.28 4.33
N ILE A 108 -6.41 1.34 5.04
CA ILE A 108 -5.37 2.34 4.80
C ILE A 108 -4.80 2.22 3.39
N PHE A 109 -4.44 1.02 2.95
CA PHE A 109 -3.91 0.80 1.60
C PHE A 109 -4.95 1.09 0.52
N GLN A 110 -6.22 0.76 0.77
CA GLN A 110 -7.29 1.12 -0.15
C GLN A 110 -7.44 2.63 -0.29
N PHE A 111 -7.35 3.38 0.81
CA PHE A 111 -7.42 4.84 0.77
C PHE A 111 -6.27 5.44 -0.05
N TRP A 112 -5.06 4.86 0.07
CA TRP A 112 -3.90 5.24 -0.72
C TRP A 112 -4.14 5.13 -2.23
N TRP A 113 -4.42 3.93 -2.75
CA TRP A 113 -4.47 3.74 -4.20
C TRP A 113 -5.76 4.24 -4.84
N PHE A 114 -6.91 4.12 -4.17
CA PHE A 114 -8.22 4.49 -4.73
C PHE A 114 -8.59 5.96 -4.47
N GLY A 115 -8.07 6.55 -3.40
CA GLY A 115 -8.31 7.95 -3.06
C GLY A 115 -7.12 8.82 -3.45
N THR A 116 -6.05 8.69 -2.67
CA THR A 116 -4.95 9.66 -2.64
C THR A 116 -4.16 9.69 -3.94
N TYR A 117 -3.73 8.55 -4.46
CA TYR A 117 -2.93 8.48 -5.67
C TYR A 117 -3.71 8.88 -6.92
N GLN A 118 -4.99 8.55 -7.01
CA GLN A 118 -5.87 9.04 -8.08
C GLN A 118 -6.02 10.56 -8.05
N TYR A 119 -6.06 11.18 -6.85
CA TYR A 119 -6.05 12.63 -6.72
C TYR A 119 -4.70 13.26 -7.09
N LYS A 120 -3.58 12.62 -6.72
CA LYS A 120 -2.26 13.08 -7.17
C LYS A 120 -2.11 13.01 -8.68
N ILE A 121 -2.62 11.95 -9.32
CA ILE A 121 -2.69 11.85 -10.78
C ILE A 121 -3.53 12.98 -11.37
N TYR A 122 -4.68 13.31 -10.77
CA TYR A 122 -5.53 14.41 -11.24
C TYR A 122 -4.76 15.74 -11.30
N GLN A 123 -3.88 16.01 -10.34
CA GLN A 123 -3.04 17.21 -10.34
C GLN A 123 -2.10 17.25 -11.55
N PHE A 124 -1.56 16.11 -12.01
CA PHE A 124 -0.74 16.04 -13.23
C PHE A 124 -1.56 16.04 -14.52
N ASN A 125 -2.62 15.24 -14.57
CA ASN A 125 -3.45 15.02 -15.74
C ASN A 125 -4.90 14.67 -15.32
N PRO A 126 -5.83 15.64 -15.39
CA PRO A 126 -7.24 15.44 -15.03
C PRO A 126 -7.99 14.39 -15.87
N LYS A 127 -7.46 14.02 -17.05
CA LYS A 127 -8.09 13.06 -17.97
C LYS A 127 -7.40 11.70 -17.95
N TYR A 128 -6.47 11.47 -17.02
CA TYR A 128 -5.72 10.22 -16.97
C TYR A 128 -6.64 9.02 -16.69
N LYS A 129 -6.43 7.95 -17.45
CA LYS A 129 -7.03 6.64 -17.23
C LYS A 129 -6.14 5.56 -17.85
N LYS A 130 -5.83 4.51 -17.09
CA LYS A 130 -4.97 3.41 -17.53
C LYS A 130 -5.29 2.13 -16.77
N GLU A 131 -5.25 0.98 -17.44
CA GLU A 131 -5.21 -0.34 -16.80
C GLU A 131 -3.74 -0.72 -16.60
N LEU A 132 -3.41 -1.16 -15.38
CA LEU A 132 -2.09 -1.63 -14.98
C LEU A 132 -2.17 -3.10 -14.57
N ILE A 133 -1.06 -3.81 -14.72
CA ILE A 133 -0.85 -5.11 -14.10
C ILE A 133 0.11 -4.93 -12.94
N THR A 134 -0.31 -5.32 -11.73
CA THR A 134 0.52 -5.21 -10.54
C THR A 134 1.64 -6.26 -10.53
N PRO A 135 2.69 -6.07 -9.71
CA PRO A 135 3.72 -7.10 -9.51
C PRO A 135 3.19 -8.50 -9.15
N LEU A 136 2.08 -8.58 -8.39
CA LEU A 136 1.42 -9.85 -8.08
C LEU A 136 0.46 -10.35 -9.18
N GLY A 137 0.37 -9.66 -10.32
CA GLY A 137 -0.43 -10.07 -11.48
C GLY A 137 -1.89 -9.64 -11.42
N TYR A 138 -2.28 -8.79 -10.48
CA TYR A 138 -3.65 -8.26 -10.42
C TYR A 138 -3.88 -7.16 -11.45
N LYS A 139 -5.12 -7.02 -11.91
CA LYS A 139 -5.54 -5.90 -12.76
C LYS A 139 -5.95 -4.71 -11.90
N LEU A 140 -5.33 -3.56 -12.14
CA LEU A 140 -5.64 -2.30 -11.47
C LEU A 140 -6.08 -1.25 -12.51
N ASN A 141 -7.32 -0.80 -12.41
CA ASN A 141 -7.79 0.36 -13.17
C ASN A 141 -7.49 1.64 -12.39
N LEU A 142 -6.57 2.46 -12.91
CA LEU A 142 -6.14 3.70 -12.30
C LEU A 142 -6.64 4.89 -13.13
N GLU A 143 -7.34 5.82 -12.47
CA GLU A 143 -7.92 7.01 -13.11
C GLU A 143 -7.68 8.26 -12.28
N ALA A 144 -7.74 9.43 -12.92
CA ALA A 144 -7.71 10.71 -12.23
C ALA A 144 -9.01 10.90 -11.43
N ASN A 145 -8.87 11.32 -10.17
CA ASN A 145 -9.98 11.58 -9.28
C ASN A 145 -9.90 13.02 -8.76
N ASN A 146 -10.94 13.83 -8.99
CA ASN A 146 -10.92 15.25 -8.64
C ASN A 146 -10.98 15.49 -7.12
N LYS A 147 -10.76 16.74 -6.72
CA LYS A 147 -10.72 17.14 -5.30
C LYS A 147 -12.01 16.82 -4.53
N GLU A 148 -13.17 17.03 -5.16
CA GLU A 148 -14.47 16.80 -4.53
C GLU A 148 -14.68 15.31 -4.23
N ARG A 149 -14.41 14.45 -5.22
CA ARG A 149 -14.53 13.00 -5.05
C ARG A 149 -13.44 12.46 -4.12
N TYR A 150 -12.24 13.06 -4.05
CA TYR A 150 -11.25 12.74 -3.02
C TYR A 150 -11.72 13.12 -1.60
N ALA A 151 -12.31 14.30 -1.43
CA ALA A 151 -12.88 14.72 -0.14
C ALA A 151 -14.06 13.82 0.28
N ASN A 152 -14.91 13.42 -0.67
CA ASN A 152 -16.00 12.47 -0.42
C ASN A 152 -15.46 11.08 0.00
N ASN A 153 -14.37 10.60 -0.62
CA ASN A 153 -13.70 9.37 -0.21
C ASN A 153 -13.17 9.47 1.23
N LEU A 154 -12.56 10.60 1.62
CA LEU A 154 -12.14 10.84 3.00
C LEU A 154 -13.35 10.77 3.95
N ASN A 155 -14.42 11.51 3.63
CA ASN A 155 -15.62 11.57 4.46
C ASN A 155 -16.21 10.16 4.66
N GLY A 156 -16.27 9.37 3.59
CA GLY A 156 -16.67 7.96 3.62
C GLY A 156 -15.80 7.13 4.57
N SER A 157 -14.48 7.25 4.44
CA SER A 157 -13.51 6.53 5.25
C SER A 157 -13.56 6.90 6.74
N LEU A 158 -13.81 8.17 7.09
CA LEU A 158 -13.84 8.61 8.48
C LEU A 158 -15.17 8.31 9.19
N ASN A 159 -16.29 8.31 8.47
CA ASN A 159 -17.62 8.27 9.08
C ASN A 159 -18.35 6.94 8.92
N TYR A 160 -18.11 6.18 7.85
CA TYR A 160 -18.99 5.06 7.49
C TYR A 160 -18.28 3.70 7.40
N ARG A 161 -16.95 3.68 7.37
CA ARG A 161 -16.16 2.45 7.44
C ARG A 161 -15.74 2.22 8.89
N TYR A 162 -15.91 1.00 9.37
CA TYR A 162 -15.66 0.52 10.74
C TYR A 162 -14.20 0.65 11.18
N SER A 163 -13.72 1.88 11.21
CA SER A 163 -12.32 2.23 11.41
C SER A 163 -12.13 2.65 12.86
N THR A 164 -11.13 2.07 13.51
CA THR A 164 -10.73 2.45 14.87
C THR A 164 -10.29 3.92 14.88
N VAL A 165 -10.23 4.55 16.06
CA VAL A 165 -9.69 5.91 16.21
C VAL A 165 -8.31 6.02 15.56
N HIS A 166 -7.50 4.97 15.69
CA HIS A 166 -6.15 4.91 15.13
C HIS A 166 -6.14 4.86 13.60
N THR A 167 -6.97 4.02 12.98
CA THR A 167 -7.13 3.99 11.51
C THR A 167 -7.58 5.33 10.97
N LYS A 168 -8.55 5.99 11.64
CA LYS A 168 -9.03 7.33 11.25
C LYS A 168 -7.92 8.37 11.31
N GLN A 169 -7.05 8.33 12.34
CA GLN A 169 -5.90 9.23 12.44
C GLN A 169 -4.93 9.04 11.28
N HIS A 170 -4.64 7.81 10.88
CA HIS A 170 -3.78 7.53 9.72
C HIS A 170 -4.39 8.02 8.41
N ILE A 171 -5.68 7.75 8.19
CA ILE A 171 -6.42 8.24 7.02
C ILE A 171 -6.39 9.78 6.98
N GLN A 172 -6.57 10.45 8.12
CA GLN A 172 -6.49 11.91 8.20
C GLN A 172 -5.08 12.42 7.87
N LYS A 173 -4.01 11.76 8.34
CA LYS A 173 -2.63 12.11 7.97
C LYS A 173 -2.40 12.00 6.47
N ILE A 174 -2.82 10.89 5.86
CA ILE A 174 -2.73 10.66 4.41
C ILE A 174 -3.53 11.72 3.64
N TYR A 175 -4.71 12.08 4.13
CA TYR A 175 -5.50 13.15 3.52
C TYR A 175 -4.81 14.50 3.58
N ASN A 176 -4.29 14.88 4.74
CA ASN A 176 -3.60 16.15 4.93
C ASN A 176 -2.37 16.27 4.02
N TRP A 177 -1.67 15.18 3.76
CA TRP A 177 -0.60 15.12 2.75
C TRP A 177 -1.16 15.14 1.32
N GLY A 178 -2.22 14.38 1.09
CA GLY A 178 -2.85 14.22 -0.22
C GLY A 178 -3.43 15.51 -0.79
N ILE A 179 -4.01 16.36 0.06
CA ILE A 179 -4.68 17.60 -0.36
C ILE A 179 -3.70 18.69 -0.80
N GLN A 180 -2.43 18.60 -0.37
CA GLN A 180 -1.39 19.55 -0.77
C GLN A 180 -1.24 19.56 -2.30
N ASP A 181 -1.01 20.74 -2.85
CA ASP A 181 -0.66 20.88 -4.27
C ASP A 181 0.67 20.19 -4.51
N ASN A 182 0.75 19.39 -5.57
CA ASN A 182 1.99 18.78 -5.98
C ASN A 182 2.80 19.79 -6.82
N PRO A 183 3.98 20.26 -6.35
CA PRO A 183 4.80 21.22 -7.08
C PRO A 183 5.39 20.65 -8.39
N ASN A 184 5.46 19.32 -8.52
CA ASN A 184 5.94 18.64 -9.72
C ASN A 184 4.85 18.50 -10.78
N ALA A 185 3.58 18.64 -10.39
CA ALA A 185 2.49 18.73 -11.34
C ALA A 185 2.56 20.12 -11.98
N ASN A 186 2.78 20.17 -13.30
CA ASN A 186 2.86 21.41 -14.06
C ASN A 186 1.54 22.18 -13.99
N ASN A 187 1.33 22.94 -12.91
CA ASN A 187 0.31 23.97 -12.83
C ASN A 187 0.78 25.17 -13.66
N LYS A 188 0.88 25.00 -14.99
CA LYS A 188 0.78 26.15 -15.88
C LYS A 188 -0.69 26.60 -15.83
N LYS A 189 -0.98 27.50 -14.89
CA LYS A 189 -2.11 28.42 -15.05
C LYS A 189 -1.89 29.26 -16.30
#